data_AF-A0A0U1KKB2-F1
#
_entry.id   AF-A0A0U1KKB2-F1
#
_cell.length_a   1.000
_cell.length_b   1.000
_cell.length_c   1.000
_cell.angle_alpha   90.00
_cell.angle_beta   90.00
_cell.angle_gamma   90.00
#
_symmetry.space_group_name_H-M   'P 1'
#
loop_
_entity.id
_entity.type
_entity.pdbx_description
1 polymer ?
#
loop_
_entity_poly.entity_id
_entity_poly.type
_entity_poly.pdbx_seq_one_letter_code
_entity_poly.pdbx_strand_id
1 'polypeptide(L)'
;MKKIFFILTVTTILEMVLLFSVGNDYENVNNNIGYLLALIIALFLTLYNLFNFKNVKKKLKLTNLFLTTIIVLLIPILFFFTLPDFTYTEAKELVEKEENVQVINNEDNRVPDTRIEGPNEQRHYIIHAKNDEEIVRFIFNPYDGSYRTIIFED
;
A
#
# COMPACT_ATOMS: atom_id res chain seq x y z
N MET A 1 -15.28 -7.10 28.22
CA MET A 1 -14.24 -7.70 27.36
C MET A 1 -14.78 -8.30 26.05
N LYS A 2 -15.83 -9.15 26.03
CA LYS A 2 -16.35 -9.68 24.75
C LYS A 2 -16.77 -8.59 23.75
N LYS A 3 -17.48 -7.55 24.20
CA LYS A 3 -17.82 -6.37 23.39
C LYS A 3 -16.59 -5.62 22.85
N ILE A 4 -15.49 -5.60 23.62
CA ILE A 4 -14.24 -4.93 23.20
C ILE A 4 -13.60 -5.72 22.05
N PHE A 5 -13.53 -7.05 22.15
CA PHE A 5 -13.08 -7.88 21.04
C PHE A 5 -13.96 -7.72 19.80
N PHE A 6 -15.28 -7.58 19.97
CA PHE A 6 -16.17 -7.31 18.85
C PHE A 6 -15.85 -5.98 18.16
N ILE A 7 -15.65 -4.90 18.93
CA ILE A 7 -15.26 -3.59 18.40
C ILE A 7 -13.93 -3.72 17.64
N LEU A 8 -12.92 -4.34 18.26
CA LEU A 8 -11.61 -4.53 17.63
C LEU A 8 -11.70 -5.35 16.33
N THR A 9 -12.53 -6.39 16.28
CA THR A 9 -12.78 -7.15 15.04
C THR A 9 -13.32 -6.24 13.94
N VAL A 10 -14.35 -5.43 14.23
CA VAL A 10 -14.94 -4.51 13.25
C VAL A 10 -13.92 -3.46 12.81
N THR A 11 -13.18 -2.85 13.75
CA THR A 11 -12.11 -1.89 13.45
C THR A 11 -11.04 -2.50 12.54
N THR A 12 -10.56 -3.72 12.86
CA THR A 12 -9.55 -4.41 12.05
C THR A 12 -10.04 -4.65 10.62
N ILE A 13 -11.31 -5.04 10.43
CA ILE A 13 -11.89 -5.24 9.10
C ILE A 13 -11.94 -3.92 8.33
N LEU A 14 -12.37 -2.83 8.98
CA LEU A 14 -12.41 -1.50 8.36
C LEU A 14 -11.00 -1.02 7.96
N GLU A 15 -10.01 -1.24 8.81
CA GLU A 15 -8.61 -0.92 8.52
C GLU A 15 -8.09 -1.73 7.33
N MET A 16 -8.37 -3.02 7.25
CA MET A 16 -7.98 -3.83 6.09
C MET A 16 -8.60 -3.31 4.79
N VAL A 17 -9.89 -2.92 4.81
CA VAL A 17 -10.55 -2.33 3.63
C VAL A 17 -9.91 -0.99 3.26
N LEU A 18 -9.61 -0.15 4.25
CA LEU A 18 -8.96 1.14 4.03
C LEU A 18 -7.55 0.98 3.45
N LEU A 19 -6.72 0.10 4.02
CA LEU A 19 -5.37 -0.19 3.53
C LEU A 19 -5.41 -0.75 2.10
N PHE A 20 -6.39 -1.61 1.79
CA PHE A 20 -6.56 -2.14 0.44
C PHE A 20 -6.96 -1.06 -0.55
N SER A 21 -7.92 -0.20 -0.19
CA SER A 21 -8.37 0.90 -1.05
C SER A 21 -7.25 1.89 -1.32
N VAL A 22 -6.63 2.41 -0.26
CA VAL A 22 -5.53 3.39 -0.39
C VAL A 22 -4.35 2.73 -1.08
N GLY A 23 -3.97 1.51 -0.71
CA GLY A 23 -2.85 0.80 -1.32
C GLY A 23 -3.00 0.58 -2.83
N ASN A 24 -4.24 0.45 -3.32
CA ASN A 24 -4.56 0.34 -4.73
C ASN A 24 -4.31 1.65 -5.49
N ASP A 25 -4.58 2.82 -4.88
CA ASP A 25 -4.32 4.13 -5.49
C ASP A 25 -2.81 4.40 -5.72
N TYR A 26 -1.96 3.73 -4.92
CA TYR A 26 -0.50 3.76 -5.03
C TYR A 26 0.08 2.53 -5.76
N GLU A 27 -0.76 1.73 -6.44
CA GLU A 27 -0.36 0.49 -7.16
C GLU A 27 0.57 -0.42 -6.33
N ASN A 28 0.38 -0.46 -5.01
CA ASN A 28 1.19 -1.22 -4.06
C ASN A 28 2.71 -1.01 -4.14
N VAL A 29 3.16 0.18 -4.54
CA VAL A 29 4.59 0.59 -4.50
C VAL A 29 5.20 0.39 -3.11
N ASN A 30 4.42 0.64 -2.05
CA ASN A 30 4.87 0.56 -0.66
C ASN A 30 4.88 -0.88 -0.06
N ASN A 31 4.73 -1.92 -0.89
CA ASN A 31 4.72 -3.33 -0.44
C ASN A 31 3.85 -3.60 0.80
N ASN A 32 2.54 -3.41 0.64
CA ASN A 32 1.56 -3.41 1.74
C ASN A 32 1.33 -4.78 2.42
N ILE A 33 2.01 -5.84 1.96
CA ILE A 33 1.82 -7.23 2.41
C ILE A 33 2.09 -7.37 3.90
N GLY A 34 3.13 -6.72 4.43
CA GLY A 34 3.50 -6.82 5.85
C GLY A 34 2.42 -6.25 6.77
N TYR A 35 1.87 -5.10 6.43
CA TYR A 35 0.77 -4.47 7.18
C TYR A 35 -0.49 -5.33 7.15
N LEU A 36 -0.83 -5.87 5.98
CA LEU A 36 -2.00 -6.72 5.80
C LEU A 36 -1.88 -8.03 6.60
N LEU A 37 -0.70 -8.65 6.63
CA LEU A 37 -0.43 -9.82 7.49
C LEU A 37 -0.59 -9.50 8.98
N ALA A 38 -0.10 -8.35 9.43
CA ALA A 38 -0.27 -7.93 10.82
C ALA A 38 -1.75 -7.78 11.20
N LEU A 39 -2.57 -7.16 10.33
CA LEU A 39 -4.02 -7.04 10.54
C LEU A 39 -4.72 -8.41 10.50
N ILE A 40 -4.29 -9.35 9.64
CA ILE A 40 -4.81 -10.72 9.64
C ILE A 40 -4.54 -11.41 10.98
N ILE A 41 -3.34 -11.24 11.54
CA ILE A 41 -3.00 -11.78 12.87
C ILE A 41 -3.89 -11.16 13.94
N ALA A 42 -4.09 -9.84 13.92
CA ALA A 42 -4.98 -9.16 14.85
C ALA A 42 -6.44 -9.65 14.71
N LEU A 43 -6.93 -9.82 13.48
CA LEU A 43 -8.26 -10.34 13.20
C LEU A 43 -8.42 -11.76 13.77
N PHE A 44 -7.45 -12.65 13.53
CA PHE A 44 -7.47 -13.99 14.09
C PHE A 44 -7.52 -13.97 15.63
N LEU A 45 -6.69 -13.16 16.27
CA LEU A 45 -6.67 -13.04 17.74
C LEU A 45 -8.02 -12.52 18.27
N THR A 46 -8.60 -11.49 17.67
CA THR A 46 -9.90 -10.97 18.12
C THR A 46 -11.02 -11.99 17.94
N LEU A 47 -11.11 -12.66 16.78
CA LEU A 47 -12.11 -13.70 16.51
C LEU A 47 -11.96 -14.91 17.45
N TYR A 48 -10.73 -15.38 17.66
CA TYR A 48 -10.46 -16.49 18.57
C TYR A 48 -10.98 -16.19 19.99
N ASN A 49 -10.71 -14.98 20.50
CA ASN A 49 -11.20 -14.57 21.82
C ASN A 49 -12.72 -14.30 21.84
N LEU A 50 -13.31 -13.89 20.72
CA LEU A 50 -14.75 -13.66 20.60
C LEU A 50 -15.55 -14.97 20.66
N PHE A 51 -15.14 -15.97 19.88
CA PHE A 51 -15.82 -17.27 19.79
C PHE A 51 -15.52 -18.17 20.99
N ASN A 52 -14.27 -18.18 21.48
CA ASN A 52 -13.85 -19.01 22.62
C ASN A 52 -13.88 -18.26 23.96
N PHE A 53 -14.66 -17.17 24.06
CA PHE A 53 -14.59 -16.23 25.18
C PHE A 53 -14.74 -16.89 26.57
N LYS A 54 -15.56 -17.94 26.72
CA LYS A 54 -15.73 -18.64 28.00
C LYS A 54 -14.57 -19.57 28.33
N ASN A 55 -13.91 -20.14 27.33
CA ASN A 55 -12.90 -21.20 27.48
C ASN A 55 -11.47 -20.65 27.62
N VAL A 56 -11.23 -19.43 27.13
CA VAL A 56 -9.90 -18.80 27.21
C VAL A 56 -9.63 -18.31 28.65
N LYS A 57 -8.40 -18.51 29.13
CA LYS A 57 -7.94 -18.01 30.44
C LYS A 57 -7.89 -16.49 30.46
N LYS A 58 -8.21 -15.85 31.59
CA LYS A 58 -8.22 -14.37 31.74
C LYS A 58 -6.88 -13.73 31.34
N LYS A 59 -5.74 -14.31 31.74
CA LYS A 59 -4.40 -13.82 31.39
C LYS A 59 -4.19 -13.78 29.87
N LEU A 60 -4.57 -14.84 29.16
CA LEU A 60 -4.45 -14.92 27.71
C LEU A 60 -5.36 -13.90 27.00
N LYS A 61 -6.58 -13.65 27.50
CA LYS A 61 -7.44 -12.58 26.97
C LYS A 61 -6.78 -11.21 27.09
N LEU A 62 -6.15 -10.92 28.24
CA LEU A 62 -5.48 -9.64 28.46
C LEU A 62 -4.27 -9.47 27.54
N THR A 63 -3.45 -10.52 27.38
CA THR A 63 -2.33 -10.52 26.44
C THR A 63 -2.79 -10.32 25.01
N ASN A 64 -3.80 -11.07 24.57
CA ASN A 64 -4.36 -10.92 23.22
C ASN A 64 -4.94 -9.54 23.01
N LEU A 65 -5.69 -9.00 23.98
CA LEU A 65 -6.24 -7.66 23.93
C LEU A 65 -5.14 -6.60 23.75
N PHE A 66 -4.07 -6.70 24.54
CA PHE A 66 -2.93 -5.80 24.45
C PHE A 66 -2.26 -5.84 23.07
N LEU A 67 -1.93 -7.04 22.59
CA LEU A 67 -1.32 -7.22 21.27
C LEU A 67 -2.20 -6.69 20.14
N THR A 68 -3.49 -7.06 20.13
CA THR A 68 -4.43 -6.58 19.11
C THR A 68 -4.58 -5.08 19.14
N THR A 69 -4.60 -4.46 20.32
CA THR A 69 -4.73 -3.00 20.45
C THR A 69 -3.50 -2.31 19.89
N ILE A 70 -2.29 -2.83 20.16
CA ILE A 70 -1.05 -2.28 19.58
C ILE A 70 -1.08 -2.39 18.06
N ILE A 71 -1.43 -3.55 17.51
CA ILE A 71 -1.44 -3.76 16.06
C ILE A 71 -2.44 -2.81 15.39
N VAL A 72 -3.69 -2.79 15.86
CA VAL A 72 -4.75 -1.93 15.31
C VAL A 72 -4.40 -0.45 15.40
N LEU A 73 -3.71 0.00 16.46
CA LEU A 73 -3.31 1.40 16.56
C LEU A 73 -2.08 1.75 15.70
N LEU A 74 -1.07 0.88 15.68
CA LEU A 74 0.21 1.20 15.03
C LEU A 74 0.21 0.95 13.53
N ILE A 75 -0.50 -0.07 13.05
CA ILE A 75 -0.43 -0.45 11.63
C ILE A 75 -0.96 0.66 10.71
N PRO A 76 -2.12 1.29 10.96
CA PRO A 76 -2.58 2.39 10.12
C PRO A 76 -1.58 3.55 10.12
N ILE A 77 -1.04 3.91 11.29
CA ILE A 77 -0.05 4.99 11.42
C ILE A 77 1.17 4.67 10.55
N LEU A 78 1.78 3.50 10.73
CA LEU A 78 2.96 3.10 9.98
C LEU A 78 2.68 3.00 8.48
N PHE A 79 1.51 2.54 8.07
CA PHE A 79 1.09 2.48 6.68
C PHE A 79 1.06 3.87 6.05
N PHE A 80 0.40 4.84 6.69
CA PHE A 80 0.34 6.22 6.18
C PHE A 80 1.71 6.91 6.18
N PHE A 81 2.58 6.61 7.13
CA PHE A 81 3.95 7.16 7.17
C PHE A 81 4.88 6.63 6.08
N THR A 82 4.54 5.49 5.46
CA THR A 82 5.36 4.89 4.40
C THR A 82 4.76 5.10 3.01
N LEU A 83 3.56 5.70 2.92
CA LEU A 83 2.97 6.07 1.64
C LEU A 83 3.88 7.05 0.89
N PRO A 84 4.04 6.88 -0.43
CA PRO A 84 4.67 7.89 -1.26
C PRO A 84 3.87 9.21 -1.29
N ASP A 85 4.54 10.29 -1.69
CA ASP A 85 3.93 11.61 -1.84
C ASP A 85 2.99 11.68 -3.05
N PHE A 86 3.20 10.83 -4.06
CA PHE A 86 2.43 10.81 -5.30
C PHE A 86 1.77 9.45 -5.55
N THR A 87 0.46 9.50 -5.78
CA THR A 87 -0.32 8.39 -6.34
C THR A 87 0.07 8.14 -7.81
N TYR A 88 -0.34 6.98 -8.34
CA TYR A 88 -0.10 6.68 -9.76
C TYR A 88 -0.81 7.68 -10.68
N THR A 89 -2.03 8.09 -10.32
CA THR A 89 -2.80 9.07 -11.09
C THR A 89 -2.13 10.45 -11.10
N GLU A 90 -1.67 10.93 -9.95
CA GLU A 90 -0.95 12.21 -9.87
C GLU A 90 0.37 12.16 -10.67
N ALA A 91 1.10 11.05 -10.59
CA ALA A 91 2.33 10.86 -11.37
C ALA A 91 2.05 10.92 -12.89
N LYS A 92 0.97 10.29 -13.34
CA LYS A 92 0.52 10.36 -14.75
C LYS A 92 0.21 11.80 -15.16
N GLU A 93 -0.62 12.49 -14.37
CA GLU A 93 -1.05 13.86 -14.70
C GLU A 93 0.13 14.84 -14.72
N LEU A 94 1.12 14.64 -13.84
CA LEU A 94 2.34 15.43 -13.80
C LEU A 94 3.15 15.24 -15.09
N VAL A 95 3.41 13.99 -15.49
CA VAL A 95 4.16 13.69 -16.71
C VAL A 95 3.42 14.18 -17.97
N GLU A 96 2.11 13.96 -18.08
CA GLU A 96 1.31 14.46 -19.21
C GLU A 96 1.43 15.98 -19.36
N LYS A 97 1.39 16.70 -18.24
CA LYS A 97 1.44 18.16 -18.22
C LYS A 97 2.83 18.71 -18.51
N GLU A 98 3.88 18.14 -17.92
CA GLU A 98 5.24 18.67 -18.05
C GLU A 98 5.86 18.36 -19.41
N GLU A 99 5.61 17.18 -19.94
CA GLU A 99 6.18 16.73 -21.22
C GLU A 99 5.23 16.99 -22.40
N ASN A 100 4.00 17.47 -22.14
CA ASN A 100 2.96 17.69 -23.15
C ASN A 100 2.69 16.44 -24.01
N VAL A 101 2.66 15.27 -23.35
CA VAL A 101 2.47 13.95 -23.95
C VAL A 101 1.11 13.37 -23.55
N GLN A 102 0.62 12.40 -24.32
CA GLN A 102 -0.57 11.64 -23.96
C GLN A 102 -0.17 10.31 -23.31
N VAL A 103 -0.50 10.09 -22.04
CA VAL A 103 -0.16 8.83 -21.37
C VAL A 103 -1.12 7.72 -21.82
N ILE A 104 -0.52 6.61 -22.27
CA ILE A 104 -1.20 5.41 -22.71
C ILE A 104 -1.59 4.62 -21.47
N ASN A 105 -2.89 4.49 -21.21
CA ASN A 105 -3.42 3.62 -20.16
C ASN A 105 -3.27 2.16 -20.58
N ASN A 106 -2.14 1.53 -20.24
CA ASN A 106 -1.97 0.07 -20.34
C ASN A 106 -1.92 -0.55 -18.94
N GLU A 107 -2.55 -1.72 -18.78
CA GLU A 107 -2.52 -2.50 -17.54
C GLU A 107 -1.07 -2.89 -17.14
N ASP A 108 -0.16 -2.99 -18.11
CA ASP A 108 1.28 -3.26 -17.90
C ASP A 108 2.04 -2.11 -17.20
N ASN A 109 1.49 -0.89 -17.15
CA ASN A 109 2.11 0.24 -16.45
C ASN A 109 2.03 0.11 -14.91
N ARG A 110 1.29 -0.89 -14.41
CA ARG A 110 1.03 -1.09 -12.97
C ARG A 110 2.09 -1.92 -12.26
N VAL A 111 3.09 -2.41 -12.99
CA VAL A 111 4.17 -3.18 -12.38
C VAL A 111 5.35 -2.24 -12.12
N PRO A 112 5.61 -1.85 -10.85
CA PRO A 112 6.82 -1.12 -10.55
C PRO A 112 8.05 -1.95 -10.95
N ASP A 113 8.91 -1.40 -11.80
CA ASP A 113 10.12 -2.11 -12.22
C ASP A 113 11.08 -2.20 -11.05
N THR A 114 11.31 -3.43 -10.58
CA THR A 114 12.29 -3.73 -9.53
C THR A 114 13.71 -3.84 -10.07
N ARG A 115 13.92 -3.72 -11.39
CA ARG A 115 15.23 -3.85 -12.05
C ARG A 115 16.03 -2.55 -12.13
N ILE A 116 15.46 -1.45 -11.65
CA ILE A 116 16.16 -0.18 -11.58
C ILE A 116 16.99 -0.18 -10.30
N GLU A 117 18.22 -0.68 -10.42
CA GLU A 117 19.23 -0.58 -9.36
C GLU A 117 19.58 0.90 -9.14
N GLY A 118 19.09 1.44 -8.04
CA GLY A 118 19.55 2.70 -7.44
C GLY A 118 19.85 2.46 -5.95
N PRO A 119 20.56 3.38 -5.28
CA PRO A 119 21.01 3.19 -3.89
C PRO A 119 19.87 2.99 -2.88
N ASN A 120 18.61 3.21 -3.29
CA ASN A 120 17.42 2.89 -2.53
C ASN A 120 16.54 1.94 -3.38
N GLU A 121 16.25 0.75 -2.87
CA GLU A 121 15.35 -0.28 -3.42
C GLU A 121 13.87 0.19 -3.51
N GLN A 122 13.63 1.44 -3.88
CA GLN A 122 12.32 2.06 -3.95
C GLN A 122 11.65 1.69 -5.26
N ARG A 123 10.39 1.26 -5.17
CA ARG A 123 9.56 0.93 -6.32
C ARG A 123 9.20 2.23 -7.08
N HIS A 124 9.35 2.23 -8.39
CA HIS A 124 9.06 3.37 -9.26
C HIS A 124 7.83 3.07 -10.12
N TYR A 125 7.05 4.09 -10.50
CA TYR A 125 6.03 3.91 -11.53
C TYR A 125 6.67 3.92 -12.91
N ILE A 126 6.23 3.04 -13.80
CA ILE A 126 6.53 3.14 -15.23
C ILE A 126 5.33 3.77 -15.92
N ILE A 127 5.54 4.90 -16.58
CA ILE A 127 4.51 5.63 -17.29
C ILE A 127 4.84 5.56 -18.79
N HIS A 128 3.96 4.94 -19.58
CA HIS A 128 4.08 4.92 -21.03
C HIS A 128 3.28 6.08 -21.62
N ALA A 129 3.90 6.91 -22.45
CA ALA A 129 3.26 8.01 -23.13
C ALA A 129 3.55 8.00 -24.62
N LYS A 130 2.75 8.77 -25.37
CA LYS A 130 2.92 8.98 -26.79
C LYS A 130 3.24 10.44 -27.06
N ASN A 131 4.29 10.68 -27.84
CA ASN A 131 4.57 11.98 -28.45
C ASN A 131 4.53 11.83 -29.97
N ASP A 132 3.52 12.43 -30.60
CA ASP A 132 3.19 12.33 -32.03
C ASP A 132 3.03 10.89 -32.58
N GLU A 133 4.13 10.15 -32.73
CA GLU A 133 4.17 8.74 -33.19
C GLU A 133 5.11 7.83 -32.39
N GLU A 134 5.93 8.37 -31.48
CA GLU A 134 6.87 7.59 -30.67
C GLU A 134 6.30 7.26 -29.29
N ILE A 135 6.52 6.01 -28.84
CA ILE A 135 6.20 5.59 -27.47
C ILE A 135 7.40 5.93 -26.60
N VAL A 136 7.20 6.86 -25.68
CA VAL A 136 8.19 7.28 -24.68
C VAL A 136 7.83 6.64 -23.35
N ARG A 137 8.83 6.22 -22.57
CA ARG A 137 8.62 5.66 -21.22
C ARG A 137 9.29 6.54 -20.19
N PHE A 138 8.60 6.77 -19.08
CA PHE A 138 9.09 7.53 -17.94
C PHE A 138 9.17 6.63 -16.71
N ILE A 139 10.28 6.71 -15.99
CA ILE A 139 10.45 6.14 -14.65
C ILE A 139 10.18 7.26 -13.68
N PHE A 140 9.10 7.15 -12.92
CA PHE A 140 8.68 8.17 -11.95
C PHE A 140 8.94 7.68 -10.52
N ASN A 141 9.62 8.51 -9.73
CA ASN A 141 9.83 8.29 -8.31
C ASN A 141 8.63 8.85 -7.53
N PRO A 142 7.81 7.98 -6.91
CA PRO A 142 6.59 8.40 -6.23
C PRO A 142 6.84 9.12 -4.89
N TYR A 143 8.07 9.13 -4.38
CA TYR A 143 8.42 9.77 -3.11
C TYR A 143 8.89 11.21 -3.23
N ASP A 144 9.37 11.64 -4.40
CA ASP A 144 9.87 13.02 -4.60
C ASP A 144 9.36 13.67 -5.89
N GLY A 145 8.64 12.93 -6.74
CA GLY A 145 8.09 13.42 -7.99
C GLY A 145 9.10 13.54 -9.12
N SER A 146 10.36 13.16 -8.90
CA SER A 146 11.37 13.15 -9.95
C SER A 146 11.10 12.03 -10.95
N TYR A 147 11.38 12.27 -12.22
CA TYR A 147 11.29 11.24 -13.25
C TYR A 147 12.38 11.38 -14.29
N ARG A 148 12.59 10.30 -15.04
CA ARG A 148 13.51 10.28 -16.19
C ARG A 148 12.95 9.48 -17.34
N THR A 149 13.29 9.91 -18.54
CA THR A 149 12.95 9.22 -19.79
C THR A 149 13.84 7.99 -19.99
N ILE A 150 13.25 6.85 -20.36
CA ILE A 150 13.98 5.70 -20.89
C ILE A 150 13.96 5.80 -22.41
N ILE A 151 15.14 5.99 -23.01
CA ILE A 151 15.35 5.82 -24.45
C ILE A 151 15.90 4.40 -24.61
N PHE A 152 15.13 3.50 -25.25
CA PHE A 152 15.69 2.22 -25.69
C PHE A 152 16.44 2.52 -26.99
N GLU A 153 17.78 2.42 -26.95
CA GLU A 153 18.55 2.19 -28.17
C GLU A 153 18.32 0.73 -28.57
N ASP A 154 17.81 0.51 -29.79
CA ASP A 154 17.63 -0.82 -30.40
C ASP A 154 18.97 -1.56 -30.59
#